data_AF-A0A1Q9YKA3-F1
#
_entry.id   AF-A0A1Q9YKA3-F1
#
_cell.length_a   1.000
_cell.length_b   1.000
_cell.length_c   1.000
_cell.angle_alpha   90.00
_cell.angle_beta   90.00
_cell.angle_gamma   90.00
#
_symmetry.space_group_name_H-M   'P 1'
#
loop_
_entity.id
_entity.type
_entity.pdbx_description
1 polymer ?
#
loop_
_entity_poly.entity_id
_entity_poly.type
_entity_poly.pdbx_seq_one_letter_code
_entity_poly.pdbx_strand_id
1 'polypeptide(L)'
;MTEKMKFPYDIPEGAVMDYVDGRFVVAVKDDCWNEEELALLKQEPFVVTMCWYNGILPFILEGGPVDSSDVYFNIQESDAGDEILGLETAPDMEIVLVDAENMVEWQKRKTLPDAFWQQLKQLLKQQAQTAFMPGEYDVNVEGLMSAYEPFELHKYEKATVKF
;
A
#
# COMPACT_ATOMS: atom_id res chain seq x y z
N MET A 1 -9.39 -14.58 -25.12
CA MET A 1 -9.04 -14.70 -23.70
C MET A 1 -7.72 -13.98 -23.55
N THR A 2 -7.69 -12.88 -22.81
CA THR A 2 -6.41 -12.25 -22.43
C THR A 2 -5.73 -13.23 -21.49
N GLU A 3 -4.52 -13.67 -21.79
CA GLU A 3 -3.79 -14.56 -20.89
C GLU A 3 -3.59 -13.84 -19.56
N LYS A 4 -4.01 -14.46 -18.45
CA LYS A 4 -3.70 -13.97 -17.11
C LYS A 4 -2.19 -14.00 -16.95
N MET A 5 -1.61 -12.89 -16.51
CA MET A 5 -0.18 -12.79 -16.25
C MET A 5 0.13 -13.22 -14.81
N LYS A 6 1.23 -13.92 -14.61
CA LYS A 6 1.74 -14.22 -13.27
C LYS A 6 2.37 -12.96 -12.69
N PHE A 7 2.03 -12.62 -11.45
CA PHE A 7 2.71 -11.55 -10.73
C PHE A 7 4.17 -11.97 -10.48
N PRO A 8 5.16 -11.11 -10.79
CA PRO A 8 6.57 -11.51 -10.80
C PRO A 8 7.18 -11.65 -9.40
N TYR A 9 6.50 -11.13 -8.37
CA TYR A 9 6.94 -11.15 -6.98
C TYR A 9 6.18 -12.22 -6.20
N ASP A 10 6.87 -12.93 -5.33
CA ASP A 10 6.23 -13.84 -4.38
C ASP A 10 5.75 -13.03 -3.17
N ILE A 11 4.47 -13.11 -2.86
CA ILE A 11 3.84 -12.36 -1.78
C ILE A 11 3.03 -13.29 -0.88
N PRO A 12 2.99 -13.02 0.44
CA PRO A 12 2.12 -13.75 1.37
C PRO A 12 0.64 -13.44 1.09
N GLU A 13 -0.24 -14.23 1.70
CA GLU A 13 -1.66 -13.91 1.78
C GLU A 13 -1.88 -12.58 2.52
N GLY A 14 -2.87 -11.80 2.11
CA GLY A 14 -3.13 -10.45 2.63
C GLY A 14 -2.54 -9.34 1.77
N ALA A 15 -2.34 -8.17 2.37
CA ALA A 15 -1.87 -6.98 1.68
C ALA A 15 -0.39 -6.67 2.00
N VAL A 16 0.38 -6.33 0.98
CA VAL A 16 1.78 -5.89 1.12
C VAL A 16 2.03 -4.65 0.27
N MET A 17 2.90 -3.76 0.75
CA MET A 17 3.35 -2.60 -0.01
C MET A 17 4.87 -2.55 -0.01
N ASP A 18 5.45 -2.37 -1.19
CA ASP A 18 6.89 -2.16 -1.35
C ASP A 18 7.19 -1.17 -2.49
N TYR A 19 8.44 -0.75 -2.62
CA TYR A 19 8.94 0.05 -3.72
C TYR A 19 9.87 -0.80 -4.60
N VAL A 20 9.38 -1.17 -5.78
CA VAL A 20 10.07 -2.04 -6.73
C VAL A 20 9.95 -1.47 -8.14
N ASP A 21 11.00 -1.61 -8.96
CA ASP A 21 11.04 -1.10 -10.34
C ASP A 21 10.66 0.40 -10.49
N GLY A 22 11.09 1.23 -9.53
CA GLY A 22 10.88 2.68 -9.58
C GLY A 22 9.45 3.14 -9.23
N ARG A 23 8.65 2.29 -8.60
CA ARG A 23 7.26 2.58 -8.23
C ARG A 23 6.86 1.91 -6.92
N PHE A 24 5.87 2.49 -6.25
CA PHE A 24 5.19 1.80 -5.16
C PHE A 24 4.27 0.74 -5.74
N VAL A 25 4.29 -0.46 -5.18
CA VAL A 25 3.38 -1.55 -5.53
C VAL A 25 2.65 -1.96 -4.27
N VAL A 26 1.33 -1.85 -4.30
CA VAL A 26 0.42 -2.41 -3.30
C VAL A 26 -0.17 -3.68 -3.90
N ALA A 27 0.20 -4.84 -3.37
CA ALA A 27 -0.32 -6.12 -3.81
C ALA A 27 -1.23 -6.71 -2.74
N VAL A 28 -2.44 -7.12 -3.12
CA VAL A 28 -3.40 -7.78 -2.24
C VAL A 28 -3.64 -9.19 -2.77
N LYS A 29 -3.30 -10.19 -1.97
CA LYS A 29 -3.47 -11.59 -2.30
C LYS A 29 -4.59 -12.22 -1.49
N ASP A 30 -5.47 -12.90 -2.21
CA ASP A 30 -6.60 -13.65 -1.65
C ASP A 30 -6.72 -15.01 -2.35
N ASP A 31 -7.46 -15.94 -1.76
CA ASP A 31 -7.69 -17.28 -2.30
C ASP A 31 -8.27 -17.22 -3.71
N CYS A 32 -9.30 -16.39 -3.90
CA CYS A 32 -9.86 -16.09 -5.21
C CYS A 32 -10.55 -14.72 -5.23
N TRP A 33 -10.58 -14.09 -6.41
CA TRP A 33 -11.38 -12.90 -6.66
C TRP A 33 -12.55 -13.27 -7.55
N ASN A 34 -13.78 -13.04 -7.09
CA ASN A 34 -14.95 -13.40 -7.89
C ASN A 34 -15.31 -12.30 -8.91
N GLU A 35 -16.03 -12.66 -9.97
CA GLU A 35 -16.36 -11.70 -11.04
C GLU A 35 -17.23 -10.52 -10.57
N GLU A 36 -18.07 -10.73 -9.56
CA GLU A 36 -18.95 -9.69 -9.01
C GLU A 36 -18.15 -8.66 -8.22
N GLU A 37 -17.22 -9.11 -7.38
CA GLU A 37 -16.24 -8.30 -6.66
C GLU A 37 -15.38 -7.47 -7.61
N LEU A 38 -14.80 -8.11 -8.63
CA LEU A 38 -14.01 -7.41 -9.64
C LEU A 38 -14.84 -6.44 -10.48
N ALA A 39 -16.15 -6.67 -10.61
CA ALA A 39 -17.05 -5.73 -11.28
C ALA A 39 -17.30 -4.46 -10.45
N LEU A 40 -17.18 -4.51 -9.12
CA LEU A 40 -17.29 -3.32 -8.27
C LEU A 40 -16.10 -2.36 -8.48
N LEU A 41 -14.91 -2.90 -8.75
CA LEU A 41 -13.71 -2.12 -9.10
C LEU A 41 -13.85 -1.31 -10.41
N LYS A 42 -14.86 -1.63 -11.23
CA LYS A 42 -15.19 -0.87 -12.45
C LYS A 42 -16.20 0.25 -12.19
N GLN A 43 -16.90 0.21 -11.06
CA GLN A 43 -17.98 1.14 -10.71
C GLN A 43 -17.50 2.23 -9.77
N GLU A 44 -16.66 1.88 -8.80
CA GLU A 44 -16.12 2.80 -7.81
C GLU A 44 -14.58 2.87 -7.91
N PRO A 45 -13.98 4.04 -7.65
CA PRO A 45 -12.53 4.16 -7.66
C PRO A 45 -11.94 3.38 -6.49
N PHE A 46 -10.82 2.71 -6.71
CA PHE A 46 -10.01 2.22 -5.60
C PHE A 46 -9.34 3.41 -4.93
N VAL A 47 -9.41 3.47 -3.61
CA VAL A 47 -8.93 4.56 -2.78
C VAL A 47 -7.80 4.04 -1.91
N VAL A 48 -6.70 4.78 -1.90
CA VAL A 48 -5.59 4.56 -0.98
C VAL A 48 -5.48 5.80 -0.10
N THR A 49 -5.66 5.58 1.20
CA THR A 49 -5.59 6.63 2.23
C THR A 49 -4.33 6.41 3.06
N MET A 50 -3.44 7.39 3.05
CA MET A 50 -2.22 7.35 3.86
C MET A 50 -2.49 7.93 5.24
N CYS A 51 -2.15 7.19 6.27
CA CYS A 51 -2.29 7.57 7.67
C CYS A 51 -0.92 7.71 8.35
N TRP A 52 -0.86 8.40 9.49
CA TRP A 52 0.37 8.51 10.28
C TRP A 52 0.10 8.34 11.75
N TYR A 53 0.71 7.33 12.36
CA TYR A 53 0.52 7.00 13.76
C TYR A 53 1.84 6.63 14.42
N ASN A 54 2.33 7.47 15.34
CA ASN A 54 3.50 7.18 16.20
C ASN A 54 4.74 6.64 15.46
N GLY A 55 5.04 7.13 14.24
CA GLY A 55 6.19 6.67 13.45
C GLY A 55 5.88 5.56 12.45
N ILE A 56 4.66 5.01 12.49
CA ILE A 56 4.15 4.02 11.55
C ILE A 56 3.38 4.74 10.45
N LEU A 57 3.53 4.24 9.21
CA LEU A 57 2.87 4.74 8.02
C LEU A 57 1.93 3.65 7.46
N PRO A 58 0.77 3.44 8.11
CA PRO A 58 -0.24 2.51 7.59
C PRO A 58 -1.01 3.14 6.42
N PHE A 59 -1.52 2.30 5.54
CA PHE A 59 -2.41 2.69 4.45
C PHE A 59 -3.74 1.97 4.59
N ILE A 60 -4.83 2.69 4.33
CA ILE A 60 -6.16 2.13 4.21
C ILE A 60 -6.44 1.95 2.72
N LEU A 61 -6.88 0.75 2.35
CA LEU A 61 -7.22 0.33 1.00
C LEU A 61 -8.73 0.11 0.94
N GLU A 62 -9.43 0.89 0.13
CA GLU A 62 -10.88 0.81 -0.02
C GLU A 62 -11.25 0.77 -1.51
N GLY A 63 -11.89 -0.28 -1.98
CA GLY A 63 -12.33 -0.35 -3.37
C GLY A 63 -12.77 -1.73 -3.79
N GLY A 64 -13.97 -1.80 -4.36
CA GLY A 64 -14.57 -3.07 -4.78
C GLY A 64 -14.68 -4.04 -3.60
N PRO A 65 -14.02 -5.21 -3.63
CA PRO A 65 -14.00 -6.16 -2.52
C PRO A 65 -13.06 -5.78 -1.38
N VAL A 66 -12.15 -4.82 -1.58
CA VAL A 66 -11.09 -4.53 -0.61
C VAL A 66 -11.56 -3.44 0.35
N ASP A 67 -11.52 -3.75 1.64
CA ASP A 67 -11.62 -2.81 2.76
C ASP A 67 -10.62 -3.29 3.83
N SER A 68 -9.40 -2.76 3.80
CA SER A 68 -8.29 -3.26 4.64
C SER A 68 -7.36 -2.14 5.05
N SER A 69 -6.80 -2.26 6.25
CA SER A 69 -5.74 -1.39 6.76
C SER A 69 -4.46 -2.15 7.12
N ASP A 70 -4.39 -3.44 6.81
CA ASP A 70 -3.29 -4.34 7.16
C ASP A 70 -2.11 -4.18 6.19
N VAL A 71 -1.79 -2.95 5.83
CA VAL A 71 -0.69 -2.60 4.94
C VAL A 71 0.02 -1.36 5.47
N TYR A 72 1.34 -1.38 5.44
CA TYR A 72 2.18 -0.28 5.86
C TYR A 72 3.44 -0.23 5.00
N PHE A 73 4.15 0.90 5.07
CA PHE A 73 5.46 1.01 4.46
C PHE A 73 6.48 1.54 5.47
N ASN A 74 7.63 0.87 5.56
CA ASN A 74 8.73 1.27 6.41
C ASN A 74 9.96 1.62 5.57
N ILE A 75 10.27 2.90 5.46
CA ILE A 75 11.45 3.37 4.71
C ILE A 75 12.78 2.88 5.33
N GLN A 76 12.78 2.57 6.63
CA GLN A 76 14.01 2.19 7.35
C GLN A 76 14.42 0.74 7.08
N GLU A 77 13.51 -0.07 6.55
CA GLU A 77 13.74 -1.46 6.14
C GLU A 77 13.70 -1.64 4.62
N SER A 78 13.36 -0.59 3.87
CA SER A 78 13.34 -0.63 2.41
C SER A 78 14.74 -0.51 1.84
N ASP A 79 15.14 -1.48 1.00
CA ASP A 79 16.40 -1.44 0.24
C ASP A 79 16.47 -0.23 -0.71
N ALA A 80 15.32 0.32 -1.11
CA ALA A 80 15.20 1.49 -1.98
C ALA A 80 15.10 2.82 -1.21
N GLY A 81 15.34 2.84 0.10
CA GLY A 81 15.13 4.01 0.94
C GLY A 81 15.80 5.29 0.42
N ASP A 82 17.09 5.22 0.10
CA ASP A 82 17.85 6.35 -0.43
C ASP A 82 17.33 6.83 -1.81
N GLU A 83 16.92 5.90 -2.66
CA GLU A 83 16.34 6.19 -3.98
C GLU A 83 15.04 6.98 -3.81
N ILE A 84 14.11 6.46 -3.00
CA ILE A 84 12.79 7.06 -2.75
C ILE A 84 12.96 8.48 -2.18
N LEU A 85 13.86 8.66 -1.22
CA LEU A 85 14.13 9.97 -0.61
C LEU A 85 14.80 10.94 -1.61
N GLY A 86 15.52 10.43 -2.59
CA GLY A 86 16.15 11.17 -3.68
C GLY A 86 15.20 11.65 -4.79
N LEU A 87 14.05 11.00 -5.00
CA LEU A 87 13.12 11.29 -6.11
C LEU A 87 12.65 12.75 -6.15
N GLU A 88 12.93 13.50 -7.21
CA GLU A 88 12.47 14.88 -7.35
C GLU A 88 10.99 14.97 -7.79
N THR A 89 10.54 14.01 -8.59
CA THR A 89 9.17 13.94 -9.12
C THR A 89 8.36 12.85 -8.43
N ALA A 90 7.04 12.95 -8.49
CA ALA A 90 6.15 11.92 -7.95
C ALA A 90 6.35 10.58 -8.69
N PRO A 91 6.60 9.47 -7.97
CA PRO A 91 6.64 8.16 -8.58
C PRO A 91 5.23 7.66 -8.90
N ASP A 92 5.17 6.56 -9.65
CA ASP A 92 3.93 5.83 -9.81
C ASP A 92 3.63 4.97 -8.58
N MET A 93 2.34 4.73 -8.37
CA MET A 93 1.84 3.67 -7.51
C MET A 93 1.00 2.71 -8.38
N GLU A 94 1.17 1.43 -8.14
CA GLU A 94 0.38 0.37 -8.76
C GLU A 94 -0.32 -0.44 -7.67
N ILE A 95 -1.60 -0.73 -7.91
CA ILE A 95 -2.40 -1.64 -7.10
C ILE A 95 -2.60 -2.91 -7.91
N VAL A 96 -2.35 -4.07 -7.32
CA VAL A 96 -2.48 -5.37 -7.96
C VAL A 96 -3.26 -6.30 -7.06
N LEU A 97 -4.34 -6.89 -7.57
CA LEU A 97 -5.06 -7.98 -6.92
C LEU A 97 -4.59 -9.30 -7.53
N VAL A 98 -4.19 -10.23 -6.65
CA VAL A 98 -3.54 -11.49 -7.03
C VAL A 98 -4.29 -12.65 -6.39
N ASP A 99 -4.45 -13.76 -7.10
CA ASP A 99 -5.06 -14.97 -6.55
C ASP A 99 -4.03 -15.87 -5.82
N ALA A 100 -4.49 -17.00 -5.27
CA ALA A 100 -3.65 -18.00 -4.62
C ALA A 100 -2.52 -18.53 -5.52
N GLU A 101 -2.73 -18.60 -6.84
CA GLU A 101 -1.75 -19.07 -7.83
C GLU A 101 -0.74 -17.97 -8.25
N ASN A 102 -0.85 -16.79 -7.63
CA ASN A 102 -0.07 -15.60 -7.93
C ASN A 102 -0.38 -15.03 -9.33
N MET A 103 -1.60 -15.25 -9.82
CA MET A 103 -2.10 -14.70 -11.09
C MET A 103 -2.76 -13.34 -10.85
N VAL A 104 -2.46 -12.39 -11.73
CA VAL A 104 -3.05 -11.04 -11.64
C VAL A 104 -4.50 -11.09 -12.11
N GLU A 105 -5.42 -10.78 -11.19
CA GLU A 105 -6.87 -10.66 -11.47
C GLU A 105 -7.25 -9.23 -11.86
N TRP A 106 -6.59 -8.24 -11.25
CA TRP A 106 -6.81 -6.84 -11.54
C TRP A 106 -5.56 -6.03 -11.24
N GLN A 107 -5.32 -4.99 -12.02
CA GLN A 107 -4.25 -4.04 -11.74
C GLN A 107 -4.59 -2.63 -12.21
N LYS A 108 -4.10 -1.63 -11.49
CA LYS A 108 -4.22 -0.23 -11.88
C LYS A 108 -3.00 0.57 -11.42
N ARG A 109 -2.42 1.32 -12.34
CA ARG A 109 -1.24 2.15 -12.12
C ARG A 109 -1.56 3.62 -12.36
N LYS A 110 -1.01 4.49 -11.51
CA LYS A 110 -1.16 5.93 -11.64
C LYS A 110 0.04 6.66 -11.02
N THR A 111 0.45 7.76 -11.65
CA THR A 111 1.39 8.71 -11.05
C THR A 111 0.77 9.38 -9.84
N LEU A 112 1.44 9.32 -8.70
CA LEU A 112 0.93 9.92 -7.48
C LEU A 112 0.70 11.43 -7.68
N PRO A 113 -0.44 11.98 -7.24
CA PRO A 113 -0.63 13.43 -7.27
C PRO A 113 0.44 14.12 -6.42
N ASP A 114 0.95 15.26 -6.89
CA ASP A 114 2.03 15.99 -6.21
C ASP A 114 1.72 16.25 -4.73
N ALA A 115 0.49 16.63 -4.39
CA ALA A 115 0.07 16.87 -3.01
C ALA A 115 0.20 15.61 -2.12
N PHE A 116 -0.20 14.44 -2.65
CA PHE A 116 -0.05 13.17 -1.95
C PHE A 116 1.42 12.80 -1.82
N TRP A 117 2.19 12.91 -2.90
CA TRP A 117 3.62 12.59 -2.91
C TRP A 117 4.43 13.47 -1.96
N GLN A 118 4.22 14.79 -1.94
CA GLN A 118 4.94 15.68 -1.04
C GLN A 118 4.66 15.34 0.43
N GLN A 119 3.39 15.02 0.76
CA GLN A 119 3.03 14.58 2.09
C GLN A 119 3.70 13.24 2.45
N LEU A 120 3.65 12.24 1.55
CA LEU A 120 4.31 10.94 1.73
C LEU A 120 5.81 11.11 1.93
N LYS A 121 6.48 11.84 1.03
CA LYS A 121 7.92 12.09 1.10
C LYS A 121 8.33 12.77 2.40
N GLN A 122 7.53 13.72 2.90
CA GLN A 122 7.79 14.37 4.20
C GLN A 122 7.74 13.35 5.35
N LEU A 123 6.74 12.47 5.38
CA LEU A 123 6.60 11.46 6.42
C LEU A 123 7.70 10.40 6.34
N LEU A 124 8.09 9.97 5.13
CA LEU A 124 9.22 9.05 4.94
C LEU A 124 10.53 9.66 5.45
N LYS A 125 10.79 10.95 5.17
CA LYS A 125 11.96 11.65 5.74
C LYS A 125 11.92 11.69 7.26
N GLN A 126 10.74 11.92 7.84
CA GLN A 126 10.56 11.91 9.30
C GLN A 126 10.80 10.51 9.89
N GLN A 127 10.26 9.46 9.26
CA GLN A 127 10.46 8.08 9.68
C GLN A 127 11.94 7.71 9.62
N ALA A 128 12.64 8.02 8.52
CA ALA A 128 14.07 7.75 8.33
C ALA A 128 14.99 8.40 9.39
N GLN A 129 14.57 9.53 9.98
CA GLN A 129 15.33 10.25 11.02
C GLN A 129 14.98 9.80 12.45
N THR A 130 13.96 8.97 12.61
CA THR A 130 13.51 8.47 13.91
C THR A 130 14.41 7.30 14.34
N ALA A 131 14.70 7.20 15.63
CA ALA A 131 15.44 6.07 16.18
C ALA A 131 14.68 4.78 15.90
N PHE A 132 15.33 3.84 15.21
CA PHE A 132 14.71 2.61 14.75
C PHE A 132 15.18 1.43 15.58
N MET A 133 14.22 0.70 16.14
CA MET A 133 14.44 -0.60 16.78
C MET A 133 13.51 -1.60 16.10
N PRO A 134 14.02 -2.47 15.20
CA PRO A 134 13.19 -3.33 14.35
C PRO A 134 12.15 -4.12 15.15
N GLY A 135 12.59 -4.83 16.20
CA GLY A 135 11.68 -5.62 17.03
C GLY A 135 10.64 -4.81 17.81
N GLU A 136 10.88 -3.54 18.11
CA GLU A 136 9.85 -2.67 18.70
C GLU A 136 8.88 -2.17 17.62
N TYR A 137 9.37 -1.90 16.41
CA TYR A 137 8.55 -1.45 15.29
C TYR A 137 7.54 -2.53 14.90
N ASP A 138 7.97 -3.78 14.73
CA ASP A 138 7.09 -4.91 14.40
C ASP A 138 5.96 -5.06 15.41
N VAL A 139 6.30 -5.06 16.71
CA VAL A 139 5.31 -5.15 17.79
C VAL A 139 4.33 -3.97 17.77
N ASN A 140 4.81 -2.77 17.46
CA ASN A 140 3.94 -1.59 17.37
C ASN A 140 3.02 -1.64 16.14
N VAL A 141 3.49 -2.17 15.01
CA VAL A 141 2.68 -2.40 13.81
C VAL A 141 1.61 -3.45 14.09
N GLU A 142 1.99 -4.62 14.60
CA GLU A 142 1.04 -5.68 14.97
C GLU A 142 0.00 -5.17 15.98
N GLY A 143 0.45 -4.40 16.97
CA GLY A 143 -0.42 -3.77 17.96
C GLY A 143 -1.37 -2.74 17.34
N LEU A 144 -0.93 -1.98 16.34
CA LEU A 144 -1.77 -1.01 15.63
C LEU A 144 -2.85 -1.72 14.80
N MET A 145 -2.45 -2.69 13.97
CA MET A 145 -3.36 -3.42 13.08
C MET A 145 -4.37 -4.27 13.87
N SER A 146 -3.97 -4.80 15.03
CA SER A 146 -4.88 -5.54 15.91
C SER A 146 -5.86 -4.64 16.69
N ALA A 147 -5.55 -3.35 16.83
CA ALA A 147 -6.31 -2.44 17.69
C ALA A 147 -7.34 -1.59 16.97
N TYR A 148 -7.26 -1.50 15.62
CA TYR A 148 -8.13 -0.63 14.84
C TYR A 148 -8.66 -1.32 13.60
N GLU A 149 -9.95 -1.12 13.36
CA GLU A 149 -10.56 -1.39 12.06
C GLU A 149 -10.18 -0.30 11.05
N PRO A 150 -10.26 -0.56 9.73
CA PRO A 150 -9.91 0.42 8.69
C PRO A 150 -10.59 1.78 8.89
N PHE A 151 -11.91 1.77 9.16
CA PHE A 151 -12.69 2.99 9.37
C PHE A 151 -12.21 3.84 10.57
N GLU A 152 -11.61 3.21 11.59
CA GLU A 152 -11.13 3.90 12.78
C GLU A 152 -9.79 4.61 12.55
N LEU A 153 -8.98 4.10 11.59
CA LEU A 153 -7.68 4.68 11.26
C LEU A 153 -7.80 5.99 10.47
N HIS A 154 -8.94 6.29 9.85
CA HIS A 154 -9.15 7.57 9.15
C HIS A 154 -8.96 8.80 10.05
N LYS A 155 -9.09 8.67 11.38
CA LYS A 155 -8.78 9.78 12.30
C LYS A 155 -7.30 10.20 12.25
N TYR A 156 -6.42 9.37 11.67
CA TYR A 156 -5.00 9.61 11.45
C TYR A 156 -4.65 9.93 10.00
N GLU A 157 -5.64 10.11 9.13
CA GLU A 157 -5.48 10.42 7.70
C GLU A 157 -4.59 11.65 7.48
N LYS A 158 -3.75 11.57 6.45
CA LYS A 158 -2.86 12.64 5.99
C LYS A 158 -3.13 13.04 4.54
N ALA A 159 -3.36 12.06 3.67
CA ALA A 159 -3.74 12.31 2.28
C ALA A 159 -4.39 11.08 1.69
N THR A 160 -5.20 11.30 0.65
CA THR A 160 -5.94 10.25 -0.04
C THR A 160 -5.75 10.37 -1.55
N VAL A 161 -5.60 9.24 -2.22
CA VAL A 161 -5.53 9.16 -3.68
C VAL A 161 -6.55 8.16 -4.20
N LYS A 162 -7.25 8.55 -5.27
CA LYS A 162 -8.21 7.71 -5.99
C LYS A 162 -7.58 7.22 -7.29
N PHE A 163 -7.73 5.93 -7.56
CA PHE A 163 -7.26 5.25 -8.75
C PHE A 163 -8.37 5.15 -9.78
#